data_AF-A0A6L7XKI1-F1
#
_entry.id   AF-A0A6L7XKI1-F1
#
_cell.length_a   1.000
_cell.length_b   1.000
_cell.length_c   1.000
_cell.angle_alpha   90.00
_cell.angle_beta   90.00
_cell.angle_gamma   90.00
#
_symmetry.space_group_name_H-M   'P 1'
#
loop_
_entity.id
_entity.type
_entity.pdbx_description
1 polymer ?
#
loop_
_entity_poly.entity_id
_entity_poly.type
_entity_poly.pdbx_seq_one_letter_code
_entity_poly.pdbx_strand_id
1 'polypeptide(L)'
;MLTFFQVGSVDAWTARYGLANVAYRHSPKFKSSEFALATWLRLGEIEAEREECADFSESRFGHAIGKVRGLTREPIVEALQQTAKLCNEAGVALVLVQPLPKTALSGAAWWLTLRKAVIQLTARHKSDDHLWFSFFHEAAHILLHSKKGVFVDETNDNGAEQEKEANEWASSNLVPRSAWKQFVATSPRRAHVVRAFAEEQGIAPGIVVGMLQHK
;
A
#
# COMPACT_ATOMS: atom_id res chain seq x y z
N MET A 1 26.70 -7.38 7.95
CA MET A 1 25.46 -7.66 7.19
C MET A 1 24.28 -7.93 8.13
N LEU A 2 24.37 -8.89 9.08
CA LEU A 2 23.26 -9.17 10.02
C LEU A 2 22.87 -7.98 10.91
N THR A 3 23.83 -7.15 11.32
CA THR A 3 23.58 -5.90 12.09
C THR A 3 22.67 -4.92 11.35
N PHE A 4 22.78 -4.82 10.03
CA PHE A 4 21.90 -3.95 9.22
C PHE A 4 20.45 -4.39 9.31
N PHE A 5 20.21 -5.71 9.34
CA PHE A 5 18.90 -6.34 9.48
C PHE A 5 18.43 -6.50 10.93
N GLN A 6 19.22 -6.04 11.91
CA GLN A 6 18.95 -6.19 13.35
C GLN A 6 18.63 -7.64 13.78
N VAL A 7 19.31 -8.61 13.19
CA VAL A 7 19.16 -10.04 13.53
C VAL A 7 20.46 -10.62 14.06
N GLY A 8 20.36 -11.54 15.02
CA GLY A 8 21.53 -12.18 15.64
C GLY A 8 22.09 -13.38 14.86
N SER A 9 21.34 -13.90 13.89
CA SER A 9 21.73 -15.08 13.10
C SER A 9 21.10 -15.06 11.70
N VAL A 10 21.62 -15.93 10.82
CA VAL A 10 21.02 -16.18 9.49
C VAL A 10 19.64 -16.82 9.64
N ASP A 11 19.43 -17.70 10.60
CA ASP A 11 18.11 -18.31 10.84
C ASP A 11 17.06 -17.26 11.24
N ALA A 12 17.46 -16.30 12.09
CA ALA A 12 16.59 -15.17 12.45
C ALA A 12 16.30 -14.26 11.24
N TRP A 13 17.28 -14.10 10.33
CA TRP A 13 17.05 -13.40 9.07
C TRP A 13 16.03 -14.14 8.19
N THR A 14 16.20 -15.45 7.99
CA THR A 14 15.31 -16.29 7.20
C THR A 14 13.90 -16.32 7.79
N ALA A 15 13.78 -16.39 9.12
CA ALA A 15 12.50 -16.34 9.80
C ALA A 15 11.79 -14.98 9.62
N ARG A 16 12.53 -13.86 9.58
CA ARG A 16 11.93 -12.52 9.47
C ARG A 16 11.66 -12.08 8.04
N TYR A 17 12.58 -12.37 7.11
CA TYR A 17 12.57 -11.84 5.74
C TYR A 17 12.49 -12.92 4.66
N GLY A 18 12.46 -14.20 5.04
CA GLY A 18 12.32 -15.29 4.08
C GLY A 18 11.02 -15.19 3.29
N LEU A 19 11.05 -15.60 2.03
CA LEU A 19 9.94 -15.48 1.06
C LEU A 19 8.57 -16.01 1.54
N ALA A 20 8.53 -16.85 2.57
CA ALA A 20 7.30 -17.42 3.13
C ALA A 20 6.51 -16.46 4.04
N ASN A 21 7.14 -15.41 4.59
CA ASN A 21 6.58 -14.66 5.72
C ASN A 21 6.10 -13.24 5.42
N VAL A 22 6.24 -12.76 4.18
CA VAL A 22 5.72 -11.44 3.85
C VAL A 22 4.93 -11.47 2.54
N ALA A 23 3.67 -11.05 2.63
CA ALA A 23 2.77 -10.92 1.49
C ALA A 23 3.30 -9.83 0.56
N TYR A 24 3.70 -10.19 -0.65
CA TYR A 24 4.14 -9.23 -1.67
C TYR A 24 3.38 -9.41 -2.97
N ARG A 25 2.82 -8.29 -3.45
CA ARG A 25 2.31 -8.18 -4.81
C ARG A 25 3.46 -8.27 -5.82
N HIS A 26 3.48 -9.37 -6.57
CA HIS A 26 4.50 -9.66 -7.59
C HIS A 26 3.88 -9.79 -8.99
N SER A 27 4.57 -9.31 -10.03
CA SER A 27 4.20 -9.59 -11.44
C SER A 27 4.79 -10.93 -11.86
N PRO A 28 4.00 -11.95 -12.27
CA PRO A 28 4.41 -13.37 -12.42
C PRO A 28 5.66 -13.66 -13.30
N LYS A 29 6.22 -12.67 -14.00
CA LYS A 29 7.36 -12.78 -14.91
C LYS A 29 8.73 -12.44 -14.30
N PHE A 30 8.84 -12.07 -13.03
CA PHE A 30 10.12 -11.65 -12.44
C PHE A 30 10.46 -12.47 -11.18
N LYS A 31 11.70 -12.94 -10.97
CA LYS A 31 12.11 -13.41 -9.64
C LYS A 31 12.79 -12.24 -8.96
N SER A 32 12.07 -11.54 -8.09
CA SER A 32 12.72 -10.52 -7.26
C SER A 32 13.80 -11.20 -6.41
N SER A 33 14.99 -10.62 -6.32
CA SER A 33 16.03 -11.16 -5.44
C SER A 33 15.56 -11.04 -4.00
N GLU A 34 15.47 -12.15 -3.28
CA GLU A 34 15.06 -12.20 -1.87
C GLU A 34 15.89 -11.23 -1.01
N PHE A 35 17.19 -11.13 -1.27
CA PHE A 35 18.06 -10.14 -0.61
C PHE A 35 17.72 -8.69 -0.97
N ALA A 36 17.37 -8.40 -2.22
CA ALA A 36 16.97 -7.05 -2.62
C ALA A 36 15.62 -6.68 -1.98
N LEU A 37 14.68 -7.62 -1.90
CA LEU A 37 13.41 -7.45 -1.21
C LEU A 37 13.62 -7.20 0.28
N ALA A 38 14.36 -8.08 0.96
CA ALA A 38 14.70 -7.93 2.38
C ALA A 38 15.37 -6.58 2.67
N THR A 39 16.32 -6.18 1.81
CA THR A 39 17.00 -4.88 1.95
C THR A 39 16.03 -3.73 1.79
N TRP A 40 15.12 -3.78 0.82
CA TRP A 40 14.13 -2.73 0.59
C TRP A 40 13.20 -2.57 1.80
N LEU A 41 12.74 -3.67 2.40
CA LEU A 41 11.93 -3.61 3.63
C LEU A 41 12.71 -3.01 4.79
N ARG A 42 13.96 -3.44 4.96
CA ARG A 42 14.78 -2.94 6.07
C ARG A 42 15.02 -1.44 5.96
N LEU A 43 15.18 -0.92 4.74
CA LEU A 43 15.21 0.53 4.51
C LEU A 43 13.89 1.19 4.93
N GLY A 44 12.74 0.58 4.62
CA GLY A 44 11.43 1.04 5.08
C GLY A 44 11.29 1.03 6.60
N GLU A 45 11.78 -0.02 7.28
CA GLU A 45 11.81 -0.09 8.74
C GLU A 45 12.68 1.02 9.33
N ILE A 46 13.87 1.28 8.79
CA ILE A 46 14.77 2.35 9.25
C ILE A 46 14.12 3.72 9.13
N GLU A 47 13.46 4.01 8.01
CA GLU A 47 12.75 5.28 7.84
C GLU A 47 11.53 5.36 8.78
N ALA A 48 10.77 4.27 8.90
CA ALA A 48 9.61 4.21 9.79
C ALA A 48 10.02 4.35 11.26
N GLU A 49 11.16 3.82 11.69
CA GLU A 49 11.71 3.98 13.05
C GLU A 49 11.97 5.45 13.41
N ARG A 50 12.21 6.32 12.41
CA ARG A 50 12.44 7.77 12.61
C ARG A 50 11.15 8.59 12.71
N GLU A 51 10.03 8.05 12.22
CA GLU A 51 8.76 8.75 12.26
C GLU A 51 8.12 8.66 13.65
N GLU A 52 7.70 9.78 14.21
CA GLU A 52 6.85 9.78 15.41
C GLU A 52 5.41 9.48 15.00
N CYS A 53 4.87 8.37 15.52
CA CYS A 53 3.48 7.98 15.31
C CYS A 53 2.78 7.79 16.66
N ALA A 54 1.48 8.07 16.69
CA ALA A 54 0.64 7.67 17.81
C ALA A 54 0.50 6.14 17.89
N ASP A 55 -0.10 5.63 18.96
CA ASP A 55 -0.55 4.23 18.98
C ASP A 55 -1.60 3.98 17.89
N PHE A 56 -1.50 2.82 17.23
CA PHE A 56 -2.44 2.45 16.17
C PHE A 56 -3.88 2.48 16.65
N SER A 57 -4.73 3.15 15.87
CA SER A 57 -6.17 3.13 16.05
C SER A 57 -6.84 2.88 14.70
N GLU A 58 -7.49 1.72 14.59
CA GLU A 58 -8.25 1.34 13.40
C GLU A 58 -9.30 2.39 13.03
N SER A 59 -10.01 2.93 14.03
CA SER A 59 -10.96 4.02 13.82
C SER A 59 -10.29 5.27 13.27
N ARG A 60 -9.20 5.76 13.88
CA ARG A 60 -8.49 6.95 13.34
C ARG A 60 -7.96 6.69 11.94
N PHE A 61 -7.45 5.49 11.68
CA PHE A 61 -6.92 5.14 10.37
C PHE A 61 -8.03 5.11 9.32
N GLY A 62 -9.18 4.50 9.60
CA GLY A 62 -10.35 4.54 8.73
C GLY A 62 -10.81 5.98 8.40
N HIS A 63 -10.80 6.89 9.37
CA HIS A 63 -11.07 8.31 9.13
C HIS A 63 -9.98 8.99 8.28
N ALA A 64 -8.72 8.64 8.50
CA ALA A 64 -7.59 9.13 7.70
C ALA A 64 -7.75 8.73 6.23
N ILE A 65 -8.12 7.48 5.95
CA ILE A 65 -8.38 6.97 4.58
C ILE A 65 -9.41 7.82 3.84
N GLY A 66 -10.51 8.17 4.52
CA GLY A 66 -11.55 9.05 3.94
C GLY A 66 -11.01 10.43 3.56
N LYS A 67 -10.13 11.01 4.39
CA LYS A 67 -9.47 12.30 4.09
C LYS A 67 -8.46 12.19 2.96
N VAL A 68 -7.63 11.14 2.96
CA VAL A 68 -6.59 10.90 1.94
C VAL A 68 -7.19 10.77 0.54
N ARG A 69 -8.38 10.19 0.43
CA ARG A 69 -9.11 10.12 -0.84
C ARG A 69 -9.28 11.50 -1.51
N GLY A 70 -9.55 12.53 -0.73
CA GLY A 70 -9.67 13.90 -1.23
C GLY A 70 -8.32 14.50 -1.66
N LEU A 71 -7.22 14.09 -1.02
CA LEU A 71 -5.86 14.55 -1.35
C LEU A 71 -5.35 14.07 -2.70
N THR A 72 -6.02 13.09 -3.31
CA THR A 72 -5.60 12.56 -4.63
C THR A 72 -5.58 13.61 -5.72
N ARG A 73 -6.29 14.74 -5.55
CA ARG A 73 -6.37 15.87 -6.50
C ARG A 73 -5.33 16.96 -6.25
N GLU A 74 -4.66 16.91 -5.11
CA GLU A 74 -3.69 17.92 -4.69
C GLU A 74 -2.32 17.67 -5.35
N PRO A 75 -1.43 18.68 -5.40
CA PRO A 75 -0.06 18.47 -5.83
C PRO A 75 0.61 17.34 -5.04
N ILE A 76 1.23 16.40 -5.74
CA ILE A 76 1.68 15.12 -5.18
C ILE A 76 2.54 15.26 -3.92
N VAL A 77 3.40 16.28 -3.85
CA VAL A 77 4.29 16.55 -2.70
C VAL A 77 3.46 16.93 -1.47
N GLU A 78 2.51 17.85 -1.62
CA GLU A 78 1.64 18.30 -0.54
C GLU A 78 0.69 17.18 -0.09
N ALA A 79 0.14 16.44 -1.05
CA ALA A 79 -0.73 15.31 -0.81
C ALA A 79 -0.03 14.23 0.02
N LEU A 80 1.22 13.89 -0.32
CA LEU A 80 2.02 12.90 0.39
C LEU A 80 2.37 13.36 1.82
N GLN A 81 2.74 14.63 2.00
CA GLN A 81 3.02 15.19 3.33
C GLN A 81 1.79 15.14 4.24
N GLN A 82 0.62 15.53 3.72
CA GLN A 82 -0.63 15.49 4.46
C GLN A 82 -1.08 14.06 4.75
N THR A 83 -0.90 13.14 3.79
CA THR A 83 -1.18 11.71 3.96
C THR A 83 -0.32 11.13 5.09
N ALA A 84 1.00 11.38 5.07
CA ALA A 84 1.91 10.89 6.11
C ALA A 84 1.51 11.41 7.50
N LYS A 85 1.12 12.69 7.61
CA LYS A 85 0.62 13.25 8.88
C LYS A 85 -0.63 12.51 9.38
N LEU A 86 -1.62 12.31 8.51
CA LEU A 86 -2.86 11.61 8.86
C LEU A 86 -2.60 10.15 9.26
N CYS A 87 -1.67 9.48 8.58
CA CYS A 87 -1.22 8.14 8.92
C CYS A 87 -0.53 8.11 10.30
N ASN A 88 0.38 9.05 10.58
CA ASN A 88 1.11 9.13 11.84
C ASN A 88 0.19 9.34 13.04
N GLU A 89 -0.81 10.21 12.91
CA GLU A 89 -1.87 10.42 13.93
C GLU A 89 -2.70 9.15 14.20
N ALA A 90 -2.75 8.23 13.23
CA ALA A 90 -3.44 6.95 13.33
C ALA A 90 -2.54 5.77 13.70
N GLY A 91 -1.23 5.99 13.91
CA GLY A 91 -0.25 4.96 14.23
C GLY A 91 0.24 4.12 13.05
N VAL A 92 0.25 4.72 11.86
CA VAL A 92 0.78 4.14 10.63
C VAL A 92 1.90 5.03 10.09
N ALA A 93 3.11 4.50 9.94
CA ALA A 93 4.19 5.21 9.25
C ALA A 93 4.04 5.04 7.73
N LEU A 94 4.04 6.14 6.98
CA LEU A 94 4.00 6.11 5.51
C LEU A 94 5.37 6.47 4.96
N VAL A 95 6.10 5.47 4.46
CA VAL A 95 7.48 5.64 4.00
C VAL A 95 7.61 5.44 2.50
N LEU A 96 8.41 6.29 1.87
CA LEU A 96 8.70 6.27 0.44
C LEU A 96 10.13 5.82 0.21
N VAL A 97 10.32 4.61 -0.29
CA VAL A 97 11.66 4.04 -0.53
C VAL A 97 11.83 3.72 -2.00
N GLN A 98 12.91 4.22 -2.60
CA GLN A 98 13.24 3.94 -3.99
C GLN A 98 13.34 2.43 -4.24
N PRO A 99 12.78 1.91 -5.35
CA PRO A 99 12.86 0.49 -5.65
C PRO A 99 14.33 0.09 -5.89
N LEU A 100 14.74 -1.04 -5.32
CA LEU A 100 16.07 -1.60 -5.58
C LEU A 100 16.10 -2.31 -6.94
N PRO A 101 17.25 -2.38 -7.63
CA PRO A 101 17.38 -3.15 -8.86
C PRO A 101 16.84 -4.57 -8.66
N LYS A 102 16.10 -5.07 -9.65
CA LYS A 102 15.47 -6.40 -9.61
C LYS A 102 14.39 -6.56 -8.53
N THR A 103 13.70 -5.48 -8.15
CA THR A 103 12.45 -5.55 -7.36
C THR A 103 11.27 -5.08 -8.21
N ALA A 104 10.22 -5.89 -8.29
CA ALA A 104 8.98 -5.58 -9.02
C ALA A 104 7.83 -5.31 -8.04
N LEU A 105 8.05 -4.38 -7.11
CA LEU A 105 7.10 -4.05 -6.05
C LEU A 105 6.45 -2.69 -6.31
N SER A 106 5.25 -2.49 -5.79
CA SER A 106 4.59 -1.18 -5.79
C SER A 106 4.41 -0.64 -4.38
N GLY A 107 4.13 -1.53 -3.42
CA GLY A 107 4.14 -1.24 -1.99
C GLY A 107 4.26 -2.53 -1.16
N ALA A 108 4.29 -2.35 0.15
CA ALA A 108 4.12 -3.40 1.15
C ALA A 108 3.58 -2.78 2.45
N ALA A 109 2.81 -3.57 3.20
CA ALA A 109 2.31 -3.23 4.52
C ALA A 109 2.65 -4.31 5.55
N TRP A 110 3.11 -3.89 6.73
CA TRP A 110 3.35 -4.79 7.86
C TRP A 110 3.29 -4.04 9.19
N TRP A 111 3.34 -4.80 10.29
CA TRP A 111 3.42 -4.24 11.64
C TRP A 111 4.88 -4.18 12.09
N LEU A 112 5.40 -2.98 12.31
CA LEU A 112 6.75 -2.78 12.86
C LEU A 112 6.78 -3.10 14.37
N THR A 113 5.70 -2.76 15.07
CA THR A 113 5.45 -3.14 16.47
C THR A 113 3.97 -3.48 16.64
N LEU A 114 3.55 -3.96 17.82
CA LEU A 114 2.12 -4.20 18.12
C LEU A 114 1.25 -2.94 18.04
N ARG A 115 1.86 -1.74 18.02
CA ARG A 115 1.16 -0.45 18.06
C ARG A 115 1.48 0.44 16.86
N LYS A 116 2.37 0.02 15.96
CA LYS A 116 2.80 0.83 14.82
C LYS A 116 2.84 -0.03 13.56
N ALA A 117 1.98 0.32 12.61
CA ALA A 117 2.00 -0.24 11.27
C ALA A 117 2.91 0.58 10.34
N VAL A 118 3.35 -0.03 9.25
CA VAL A 118 4.12 0.61 8.19
C VAL A 118 3.42 0.36 6.87
N ILE A 119 3.26 1.41 6.08
CA ILE A 119 2.96 1.35 4.66
C ILE A 119 4.20 1.87 3.94
N GLN A 120 4.88 0.99 3.22
CA GLN A 120 6.02 1.36 2.39
C GLN A 120 5.60 1.35 0.93
N LEU A 121 5.76 2.49 0.25
CA LEU A 121 5.49 2.58 -1.18
C LEU A 121 6.80 2.77 -1.95
N THR A 122 6.83 2.25 -3.16
CA THR A 122 7.93 2.55 -4.09
C THR A 122 7.76 3.96 -4.63
N ALA A 123 8.72 4.83 -4.35
CA ALA A 123 8.77 6.21 -4.84
C ALA A 123 9.10 6.32 -6.34
N ARG A 124 8.76 5.29 -7.13
CA ARG A 124 8.92 5.36 -8.58
C ARG A 124 7.94 6.43 -9.05
N HIS A 125 8.39 7.37 -9.87
CA HIS A 125 7.61 8.40 -10.58
C HIS A 125 6.53 7.82 -11.53
N LYS A 126 5.90 6.71 -11.16
CA LYS A 126 4.72 6.16 -11.79
C LYS A 126 3.60 7.18 -11.59
N SER A 127 2.74 7.23 -12.57
CA SER A 127 1.55 8.06 -12.60
C SER A 127 0.77 7.95 -11.27
N ASP A 128 0.18 9.09 -10.86
CA ASP A 128 -0.47 9.27 -9.56
C ASP A 128 -1.46 8.14 -9.22
N ASP A 129 -2.08 7.53 -10.23
CA ASP A 129 -3.02 6.41 -10.09
C ASP A 129 -2.40 5.16 -9.45
N HIS A 130 -1.20 4.77 -9.88
CA HIS A 130 -0.53 3.59 -9.32
C HIS A 130 -0.12 3.82 -7.86
N LEU A 131 0.34 5.03 -7.53
CA LEU A 131 0.70 5.39 -6.17
C LEU A 131 -0.51 5.31 -5.24
N TRP A 132 -1.60 6.01 -5.61
CA TRP A 132 -2.80 6.04 -4.79
C TRP A 132 -3.42 4.66 -4.67
N PHE A 133 -3.57 3.91 -5.76
CA PHE A 133 -4.08 2.55 -5.68
C PHE A 133 -3.23 1.67 -4.75
N SER A 134 -1.90 1.73 -4.87
CA SER A 134 -1.00 1.01 -3.96
C SER A 134 -1.19 1.45 -2.51
N PHE A 135 -1.28 2.74 -2.21
CA PHE A 135 -1.56 3.21 -0.84
C PHE A 135 -2.84 2.61 -0.27
N PHE A 136 -3.95 2.68 -1.00
CA PHE A 136 -5.24 2.14 -0.53
C PHE A 136 -5.22 0.60 -0.42
N HIS A 137 -4.49 -0.08 -1.30
CA HIS A 137 -4.29 -1.53 -1.23
C HIS A 137 -3.50 -1.92 0.03
N GLU A 138 -2.36 -1.29 0.28
CA GLU A 138 -1.57 -1.54 1.49
C GLU A 138 -2.34 -1.18 2.77
N ALA A 139 -3.15 -0.11 2.74
CA ALA A 139 -4.05 0.24 3.84
C ALA A 139 -5.09 -0.85 4.12
N ALA A 140 -5.59 -1.52 3.07
CA ALA A 140 -6.52 -2.65 3.22
C ALA A 140 -5.86 -3.80 3.99
N HIS A 141 -4.58 -4.11 3.74
CA HIS A 141 -3.88 -5.15 4.51
C HIS A 141 -3.80 -4.81 6.01
N ILE A 142 -3.58 -3.53 6.35
CA ILE A 142 -3.59 -3.09 7.76
C ILE A 142 -5.00 -3.18 8.37
N LEU A 143 -6.04 -2.76 7.65
CA LEU A 143 -7.40 -2.69 8.19
C LEU A 143 -8.13 -4.03 8.21
N LEU A 144 -7.97 -4.85 7.17
CA LEU A 144 -8.73 -6.09 6.98
C LEU A 144 -7.98 -7.32 7.45
N HIS A 145 -6.66 -7.33 7.32
CA HIS A 145 -5.84 -8.55 7.48
C HIS A 145 -4.89 -8.48 8.68
N SER A 146 -5.03 -7.49 9.57
CA SER A 146 -4.15 -7.28 10.72
C SER A 146 -4.13 -8.50 11.66
N LYS A 147 -3.07 -9.31 11.53
CA LYS A 147 -2.65 -10.26 12.56
C LYS A 147 -1.74 -9.52 13.54
N LYS A 148 -2.32 -8.99 14.63
CA LYS A 148 -1.54 -8.50 15.78
C LYS A 148 -0.81 -9.68 16.43
N GLY A 149 0.38 -10.01 15.94
CA GLY A 149 1.24 -11.02 16.56
C GLY A 149 2.04 -11.83 15.54
N VAL A 150 3.37 -11.78 15.68
CA VAL A 150 4.25 -12.83 15.21
C VAL A 150 3.84 -14.10 15.93
N PHE A 151 3.24 -15.08 15.26
CA PHE A 151 3.44 -16.50 15.59
C PHE A 151 3.18 -17.37 14.36
N VAL A 152 4.13 -18.27 14.18
CA VAL A 152 4.14 -19.45 13.33
C VAL A 152 2.80 -20.17 13.45
N ASP A 153 2.04 -20.25 12.37
CA ASP A 153 1.15 -21.38 12.16
C ASP A 153 0.82 -21.52 10.66
N GLU A 154 1.31 -22.65 10.14
CA GLU A 154 0.70 -23.49 9.11
C GLU A 154 0.11 -22.76 7.90
N THR A 155 0.87 -22.79 6.79
CA THR A 155 0.36 -22.90 5.41
C THR A 155 -0.99 -22.21 5.17
N ASN A 156 -1.07 -20.90 5.36
CA ASN A 156 -2.27 -20.15 5.02
C ASN A 156 -2.28 -19.86 3.52
N ASP A 157 -2.90 -20.75 2.75
CA ASP A 157 -3.19 -20.67 1.31
C ASP A 157 -4.14 -19.49 0.94
N ASN A 158 -4.43 -18.59 1.89
CA ASN A 158 -5.37 -17.48 1.77
C ASN A 158 -4.77 -16.20 1.17
N GLY A 159 -3.49 -16.20 0.78
CA GLY A 159 -2.83 -15.02 0.21
C GLY A 159 -3.58 -14.48 -1.01
N ALA A 160 -4.06 -15.35 -1.89
CA ALA A 160 -4.80 -14.94 -3.09
C ALA A 160 -6.16 -14.28 -2.76
N GLU A 161 -6.87 -14.77 -1.73
CA GLU A 161 -8.14 -14.20 -1.27
C GLU A 161 -7.88 -12.82 -0.62
N GLN A 162 -6.88 -12.69 0.25
CA GLN A 162 -6.51 -11.42 0.88
C GLN A 162 -6.10 -10.36 -0.16
N GLU A 163 -5.31 -10.74 -1.16
CA GLU A 163 -4.93 -9.84 -2.26
C GLU A 163 -6.16 -9.37 -3.06
N LYS A 164 -7.14 -10.26 -3.28
CA LYS A 164 -8.40 -9.92 -3.94
C LYS A 164 -9.23 -8.97 -3.08
N GLU A 165 -9.37 -9.24 -1.79
CA GLU A 165 -10.05 -8.37 -0.83
C GLU A 165 -9.41 -6.98 -0.77
N ALA A 166 -8.08 -6.91 -0.73
CA ALA A 166 -7.33 -5.65 -0.74
C ALA A 166 -7.57 -4.85 -2.04
N ASN A 167 -7.52 -5.51 -3.20
CA ASN A 167 -7.82 -4.87 -4.49
C ASN A 167 -9.26 -4.34 -4.57
N GLU A 168 -10.21 -5.14 -4.11
CA GLU A 168 -11.62 -4.78 -4.07
C GLU A 168 -11.88 -3.62 -3.10
N TRP A 169 -11.25 -3.64 -1.93
CA TRP A 169 -11.37 -2.60 -0.91
C TRP A 169 -10.75 -1.29 -1.39
N ALA A 170 -9.55 -1.33 -1.99
CA ALA A 170 -8.88 -0.16 -2.54
C ALA A 170 -9.72 0.51 -3.63
N SER A 171 -10.20 -0.28 -4.58
CA SER A 171 -11.08 0.20 -5.66
C SER A 171 -12.36 0.84 -5.11
N SER A 172 -12.97 0.22 -4.10
CA SER A 172 -14.25 0.67 -3.53
C SER A 172 -14.11 1.93 -2.67
N ASN A 173 -12.94 2.13 -2.04
CA ASN A 173 -12.64 3.36 -1.30
C ASN A 173 -12.33 4.53 -2.25
N LEU A 174 -11.68 4.27 -3.37
CA LEU A 174 -11.43 5.29 -4.40
C LEU A 174 -12.72 5.68 -5.12
N VAL A 175 -13.51 4.69 -5.57
CA VAL A 175 -14.77 4.90 -6.30
C VAL A 175 -15.84 3.94 -5.78
N PRO A 176 -17.01 4.44 -5.33
CA PRO A 176 -18.13 3.58 -4.94
C PRO A 176 -18.49 2.57 -6.03
N ARG A 177 -18.68 1.30 -5.66
CA ARG A 177 -18.94 0.21 -6.61
C ARG A 177 -20.13 0.47 -7.53
N SER A 178 -21.19 1.10 -7.03
CA SER A 178 -22.39 1.47 -7.80
C SER A 178 -22.07 2.51 -8.87
N ALA A 179 -21.40 3.60 -8.50
CA ALA A 179 -20.96 4.65 -9.41
C ALA A 179 -20.02 4.10 -10.49
N TRP A 180 -19.05 3.26 -10.09
CA TRP A 180 -18.14 2.62 -11.04
C TRP A 180 -18.86 1.72 -12.05
N LYS A 181 -19.81 0.89 -11.60
CA LYS A 181 -20.60 0.02 -12.49
C LYS A 181 -21.41 0.83 -13.50
N GLN A 182 -22.08 1.90 -13.05
CA GLN A 182 -22.86 2.78 -13.92
C GLN A 182 -21.96 3.47 -14.96
N PHE A 183 -20.81 3.99 -14.53
CA PHE A 183 -19.85 4.65 -15.40
C PHE A 183 -19.27 3.70 -16.47
N VAL A 184 -18.84 2.50 -16.09
CA VAL A 184 -18.28 1.54 -17.06
C VAL A 184 -19.33 1.07 -18.07
N ALA A 185 -20.61 0.97 -17.68
CA ALA A 185 -21.69 0.59 -18.58
C ALA A 185 -21.89 1.57 -19.75
N THR A 186 -21.48 2.85 -19.61
CA THR A 186 -21.54 3.83 -20.70
C THR A 186 -20.42 3.66 -21.73
N SER A 187 -19.50 2.70 -21.55
CA SER A 187 -18.31 2.50 -22.39
C SER A 187 -17.52 3.81 -22.64
N PRO A 188 -17.00 4.46 -21.59
CA PRO A 188 -16.36 5.76 -21.71
C PRO A 188 -15.08 5.67 -22.56
N ARG A 189 -15.06 6.36 -23.71
CA ARG A 189 -13.89 6.40 -24.63
C ARG A 189 -13.25 7.78 -24.77
N ARG A 190 -13.86 8.82 -24.19
CA ARG A 190 -13.43 10.21 -24.37
C ARG A 190 -12.87 10.78 -23.07
N ALA A 191 -11.74 11.48 -23.17
CA ALA A 191 -11.05 12.03 -22.00
C ALA A 191 -11.91 13.00 -21.16
N HIS A 192 -12.81 13.77 -21.79
CA HIS A 192 -13.71 14.67 -21.04
C HIS A 192 -14.74 13.91 -20.20
N VAL A 193 -15.18 12.72 -20.63
CA VAL A 193 -16.10 11.87 -19.86
C VAL A 193 -15.42 11.32 -18.62
N VAL A 194 -14.15 10.88 -18.78
CA VAL A 194 -13.32 10.43 -17.66
C VAL A 194 -13.06 11.54 -16.65
N ARG A 195 -12.74 12.75 -17.12
CA ARG A 195 -12.53 13.91 -16.25
C ARG A 195 -13.80 14.30 -15.49
N ALA A 196 -14.95 14.36 -16.16
CA ALA A 196 -16.22 14.68 -15.53
C ALA A 196 -16.58 13.67 -14.43
N PHE A 197 -16.38 12.38 -14.68
CA PHE A 197 -16.61 11.35 -13.67
C PHE A 197 -15.63 11.45 -12.49
N ALA A 198 -14.34 11.67 -12.75
CA ALA A 198 -13.36 11.87 -11.70
C ALA A 198 -13.69 13.10 -10.83
N GLU A 199 -14.20 14.16 -11.46
CA GLU A 199 -14.67 15.36 -10.78
C GLU A 199 -15.88 15.09 -9.88
N GLU A 200 -16.90 14.40 -10.40
CA GLU A 200 -18.08 13.95 -9.64
C GLU A 200 -17.67 13.10 -8.43
N GLN A 201 -16.69 12.21 -8.60
CA GLN A 201 -16.19 11.36 -7.53
C GLN A 201 -15.22 12.09 -6.60
N GLY A 202 -14.75 13.29 -6.92
CA GLY A 202 -13.78 14.02 -6.09
C GLY A 202 -12.41 13.36 -6.02
N ILE A 203 -11.93 12.75 -7.11
CA ILE A 203 -10.61 12.10 -7.21
C ILE A 203 -9.83 12.57 -8.44
N ALA A 204 -8.52 12.27 -8.50
CA ALA A 204 -7.74 12.53 -9.70
C ALA A 204 -8.19 11.68 -10.92
N PRO A 205 -8.24 12.26 -12.13
CA PRO A 205 -8.64 11.54 -13.34
C PRO A 205 -7.70 10.39 -13.71
N GLY A 206 -6.43 10.46 -13.31
CA GLY A 206 -5.48 9.37 -13.48
C GLY A 206 -5.98 8.07 -12.85
N ILE A 207 -6.57 8.15 -11.64
CA ILE A 207 -7.09 6.97 -10.93
C ILE A 207 -8.17 6.27 -11.75
N VAL A 208 -9.09 7.04 -12.34
CA VAL A 208 -10.14 6.50 -13.22
C VAL A 208 -9.54 5.82 -14.45
N VAL A 209 -8.51 6.41 -15.06
CA VAL A 209 -7.79 5.81 -16.20
C VAL A 209 -7.14 4.49 -15.79
N GLY A 210 -6.42 4.45 -14.67
CA GLY A 210 -5.79 3.23 -14.16
C GLY A 210 -6.81 2.12 -13.90
N MET A 211 -7.95 2.46 -13.27
CA MET A 211 -9.04 1.51 -13.05
C MET A 211 -9.66 0.99 -14.37
N LEU A 212 -9.74 1.80 -15.43
CA LEU A 212 -10.21 1.36 -16.74
C LEU A 212 -9.22 0.44 -17.46
N GLN A 213 -7.92 0.60 -17.24
CA GLN A 213 -6.88 -0.24 -17.89
C GLN A 213 -6.76 -1.65 -17.30
N HIS A 214 -7.29 -1.85 -16.09
CA HIS A 214 -7.32 -3.14 -15.41
C HIS A 214 -8.66 -3.89 -15.55
N LYS A 215 -9.56 -3.39 -16.39
CA LYS A 215 -10.81 -4.04 -16.82
C LYS A 215 -10.58 -4.85 -18.08
#